data_AF-A0A560FSF6-F1
#
_entry.id   AF-A0A560FSF6-F1
#
_cell.length_a   1.000
_cell.length_b   1.000
_cell.length_c   1.000
_cell.angle_alpha   90.00
_cell.angle_beta   90.00
_cell.angle_gamma   90.00
#
_symmetry.space_group_name_H-M   'P 1'
#
loop_
_entity.id
_entity.type
_entity.pdbx_description
1 polymer ?
#
loop_
_entity_poly.entity_id
_entity_poly.type
_entity_poly.pdbx_seq_one_letter_code
_entity_poly.pdbx_strand_id
1 'polypeptide(L)'
;MGLGIGHFPKRARMPALILLAGLAAGLTACDPAPEAPPTAEALAARRPAEDRLAGLYEASCKACHANPDSGAPLVGYATAWKPRWAKGPDTLLKHTLEGFNGMPAGGQCFSCTADDYQALIRFMAGQAPGQMPAGKAN
;
A
#
# COMPACT_ATOMS: atom_id res chain seq x y z
N MET A 1 76.50 -31.26 -6.06
CA MET A 1 76.18 -32.67 -6.41
C MET A 1 75.31 -33.26 -5.29
N GLY A 2 74.23 -33.99 -5.63
CA GLY A 2 73.37 -34.83 -4.75
C GLY A 2 72.17 -34.10 -4.11
N LEU A 3 70.90 -34.21 -4.58
CA LEU A 3 69.94 -35.34 -4.53
C LEU A 3 69.83 -35.98 -3.13
N GLY A 4 68.68 -36.14 -2.46
CA GLY A 4 67.26 -35.91 -2.74
C GLY A 4 66.39 -36.54 -1.62
N ILE A 5 65.06 -36.58 -1.85
CA ILE A 5 64.04 -37.53 -1.27
C ILE A 5 63.72 -37.37 0.24
N GLY A 6 62.48 -37.30 0.75
CA GLY A 6 61.14 -37.34 0.19
C GLY A 6 60.04 -37.06 1.25
N HIS A 7 58.88 -36.62 0.76
CA HIS A 7 57.51 -37.07 1.06
C HIS A 7 57.03 -37.46 2.50
N PHE A 8 56.01 -36.68 2.94
CA PHE A 8 54.73 -37.08 3.56
C PHE A 8 54.35 -36.70 5.01
N PRO A 9 53.07 -36.32 5.25
CA PRO A 9 52.64 -35.34 6.22
C PRO A 9 51.93 -35.96 7.44
N LYS A 10 51.91 -35.27 8.57
CA LYS A 10 50.84 -35.45 9.59
C LYS A 10 50.36 -34.11 10.12
N ARG A 11 49.07 -33.91 9.89
CA ARG A 11 48.23 -32.74 10.10
C ARG A 11 48.32 -32.20 11.53
N ALA A 12 48.54 -30.89 11.66
CA ALA A 12 48.42 -30.15 12.89
C ALA A 12 46.96 -30.12 13.36
N ARG A 13 46.70 -30.45 14.63
CA ARG A 13 45.43 -30.20 15.30
C ARG A 13 45.61 -28.96 16.17
N MET A 14 45.10 -27.82 15.71
CA MET A 14 44.94 -26.60 16.50
C MET A 14 43.68 -26.74 17.37
N PRO A 15 43.74 -26.55 18.70
CA PRO A 15 42.55 -26.38 19.51
C PRO A 15 42.03 -24.94 19.40
N ALA A 16 40.78 -24.84 18.98
CA ALA A 16 39.98 -23.63 18.92
C ALA A 16 39.54 -23.21 20.32
N LEU A 17 39.76 -21.94 20.68
CA LEU A 17 38.98 -21.23 21.69
C LEU A 17 39.12 -19.71 21.44
N ILE A 18 38.25 -19.20 20.56
CA ILE A 18 38.10 -17.77 20.27
C ILE A 18 36.84 -17.27 21.01
N LEU A 19 37.08 -16.45 22.02
CA LEU A 19 36.33 -15.26 22.44
C LEU A 19 34.79 -15.33 22.45
N LEU A 20 34.23 -15.55 23.63
CA LEU A 20 32.86 -15.16 23.98
C LEU A 20 32.81 -13.64 24.24
N ALA A 21 32.40 -12.87 23.24
CA ALA A 21 31.99 -11.48 23.41
C ALA A 21 30.80 -11.19 22.47
N GLY A 22 29.70 -10.72 23.06
CA GLY A 22 28.63 -10.04 22.34
C GLY A 22 27.32 -10.83 22.21
N LEU A 23 26.52 -10.83 23.26
CA LEU A 23 25.07 -11.06 23.14
C LEU A 23 24.31 -9.89 23.78
N ALA A 24 24.43 -8.71 23.16
CA ALA A 24 23.70 -7.51 23.53
C ALA A 24 23.37 -6.69 22.28
N ALA A 25 22.37 -7.13 21.50
CA ALA A 25 21.64 -6.28 20.54
C ALA A 25 20.45 -7.08 20.00
N GLY A 26 19.26 -6.86 20.56
CA GLY A 26 18.03 -7.52 20.11
C GLY A 26 16.77 -6.75 20.48
N LEU A 27 16.85 -5.42 20.46
CA LEU A 27 15.71 -4.51 20.57
C LEU A 27 15.90 -3.42 19.51
N THR A 28 14.80 -3.04 18.85
CA THR A 28 14.61 -2.03 17.79
C THR A 28 15.07 -2.38 16.36
N ALA A 29 14.16 -2.98 15.60
CA ALA A 29 13.94 -2.59 14.21
C ALA A 29 12.43 -2.39 13.99
N CYS A 30 11.90 -1.26 14.46
CA CYS A 30 10.58 -0.77 14.07
C CYS A 30 10.72 0.05 12.77
N ASP A 31 11.04 -0.62 11.66
CA ASP A 31 10.80 -0.06 10.34
C ASP A 31 9.43 -0.58 9.87
N PRO A 32 8.44 0.28 9.58
CA PRO A 32 7.23 -0.20 8.92
C PRO A 32 7.63 -0.69 7.53
N ALA A 33 7.57 -2.00 7.33
CA ALA A 33 7.70 -2.58 6.00
C ALA A 33 6.76 -1.87 5.01
N PRO A 34 7.17 -1.68 3.75
CA PRO A 34 6.28 -1.13 2.72
C PRO A 34 4.98 -1.93 2.69
N GLU A 35 3.86 -1.22 2.76
CA GLU A 35 2.54 -1.88 2.71
C GLU A 35 2.40 -2.57 1.35
N ALA A 36 2.26 -3.90 1.38
CA ALA A 36 1.98 -4.68 0.19
C ALA A 36 0.61 -4.29 -0.39
N PRO A 37 0.40 -4.40 -1.72
CA PRO A 37 -0.91 -4.16 -2.30
C PRO A 37 -1.94 -5.17 -1.73
N PRO A 38 -3.21 -4.78 -1.60
CA PRO A 38 -4.27 -5.67 -1.15
C PRO A 38 -4.48 -6.83 -2.13
N THR A 39 -4.84 -8.00 -1.61
CA THR A 39 -5.17 -9.17 -2.46
C THR A 39 -6.49 -8.97 -3.19
N ALA A 40 -6.71 -9.76 -4.25
CA ALA A 40 -7.97 -9.72 -5.00
C ALA A 40 -9.19 -10.01 -4.10
N GLU A 41 -9.07 -10.96 -3.18
CA GLU A 41 -10.14 -11.29 -2.22
C GLU A 41 -10.42 -10.12 -1.29
N ALA A 42 -9.38 -9.47 -0.77
CA ALA A 42 -9.52 -8.31 0.09
C ALA A 42 -10.20 -7.13 -0.65
N LEU A 43 -9.84 -6.89 -1.91
CA LEU A 43 -10.47 -5.89 -2.76
C LEU A 43 -11.94 -6.21 -3.04
N ALA A 44 -12.26 -7.46 -3.36
CA ALA A 44 -13.62 -7.89 -3.65
C ALA A 44 -14.56 -7.72 -2.44
N ALA A 45 -14.04 -7.89 -1.23
CA ALA A 45 -14.77 -7.74 0.03
C ALA A 45 -14.96 -6.28 0.49
N ARG A 46 -14.26 -5.31 -0.11
CA ARG A 46 -14.39 -3.89 0.27
C ARG A 46 -15.77 -3.37 -0.11
N ARG A 47 -16.49 -2.83 0.87
CA ARG A 47 -17.79 -2.19 0.70
C ARG A 47 -17.98 -1.04 1.70
N PRO A 48 -18.58 0.09 1.31
CA PRO A 48 -19.10 1.07 2.25
C PRO A 48 -20.11 0.43 3.23
N ALA A 49 -20.15 0.95 4.47
CA ALA A 49 -21.06 0.47 5.49
C ALA A 49 -22.52 0.91 5.26
N GLU A 50 -22.71 2.08 4.65
CA GLU A 50 -24.03 2.61 4.31
C GLU A 50 -24.48 2.05 2.96
N ASP A 51 -25.75 1.62 2.88
CA ASP A 51 -26.25 0.80 1.77
C ASP A 51 -26.39 1.57 0.45
N ARG A 52 -26.75 2.87 0.48
CA ARG A 52 -26.76 3.70 -0.73
C ARG A 52 -25.37 3.79 -1.33
N LEU A 53 -24.36 4.15 -0.52
CA LEU A 53 -22.96 4.23 -0.95
C LEU A 53 -22.45 2.87 -1.40
N ALA A 54 -22.85 1.78 -0.75
CA ALA A 54 -22.51 0.43 -1.17
C ALA A 54 -23.03 0.13 -2.58
N GLY A 55 -24.29 0.47 -2.87
CA GLY A 55 -24.88 0.32 -4.20
C GLY A 55 -24.18 1.16 -5.26
N LEU A 56 -23.90 2.43 -4.98
CA LEU A 56 -23.19 3.33 -5.90
C LEU A 56 -21.75 2.87 -6.16
N TYR A 57 -21.04 2.43 -5.11
CA TYR A 57 -19.70 1.89 -5.23
C TYR A 57 -19.69 0.64 -6.14
N GLU A 58 -20.58 -0.32 -5.88
CA GLU A 58 -20.67 -1.57 -6.63
C GLU A 58 -21.00 -1.32 -8.11
N ALA A 59 -21.96 -0.42 -8.39
CA ALA A 59 -22.44 -0.16 -9.74
C ALA A 59 -21.47 0.65 -10.61
N SER A 60 -20.60 1.47 -10.01
CA SER A 60 -19.82 2.46 -10.76
C SER A 60 -18.32 2.38 -10.46
N CYS A 61 -17.91 2.46 -9.19
CA CYS A 61 -16.50 2.63 -8.83
C CYS A 61 -15.71 1.32 -8.81
N LYS A 62 -16.35 0.24 -8.31
CA LYS A 62 -15.69 -1.02 -7.97
C LYS A 62 -15.04 -1.71 -9.17
N ALA A 63 -15.67 -1.62 -10.35
CA ALA A 63 -15.19 -2.25 -11.58
C ALA A 63 -13.72 -1.90 -11.90
N CYS A 64 -13.29 -0.69 -11.55
CA CYS A 64 -11.90 -0.26 -11.69
C CYS A 64 -11.16 -0.29 -10.34
N HIS A 65 -11.73 0.28 -9.28
CA HIS A 65 -11.00 0.48 -8.02
C HIS A 65 -10.83 -0.79 -7.17
N ALA A 66 -11.47 -1.91 -7.54
CA ALA A 66 -11.20 -3.23 -6.97
C ALA A 66 -10.50 -4.19 -7.96
N ASN A 67 -10.09 -3.68 -9.14
CA ASN A 67 -9.41 -4.46 -10.17
C ASN A 67 -7.94 -4.03 -10.28
N PRO A 68 -6.97 -4.89 -9.89
CA PRO A 68 -5.54 -4.62 -10.00
C PRO A 68 -5.05 -4.28 -11.42
N ASP A 69 -5.72 -4.81 -12.45
CA ASP A 69 -5.31 -4.66 -13.85
C ASP A 69 -5.83 -3.35 -14.49
N SER A 70 -6.68 -2.60 -13.78
CA SER A 70 -7.28 -1.37 -14.31
C SER A 70 -6.33 -0.16 -14.33
N GLY A 71 -5.25 -0.21 -13.54
CA GLY A 71 -4.38 0.94 -13.27
C GLY A 71 -4.99 2.01 -12.34
N ALA A 72 -6.23 1.81 -11.88
CA ALA A 72 -6.87 2.71 -10.91
C ALA A 72 -6.26 2.54 -9.50
N PRO A 73 -6.30 3.59 -8.65
CA PRO A 73 -5.87 3.44 -7.26
C PRO A 73 -6.79 2.48 -6.51
N LEU A 74 -6.24 1.35 -6.09
CA LEU A 74 -6.97 0.29 -5.42
C LEU A 74 -7.61 0.76 -4.09
N VAL A 75 -8.87 0.39 -3.89
CA VAL A 75 -9.67 0.75 -2.71
C VAL A 75 -8.96 0.37 -1.40
N GLY A 76 -8.77 1.36 -0.53
CA GLY A 76 -8.13 1.20 0.77
C GLY A 76 -6.62 0.94 0.73
N TYR A 77 -5.97 0.98 -0.44
CA TYR A 77 -4.52 0.81 -0.52
C TYR A 77 -3.80 2.10 -0.17
N ALA A 78 -3.29 2.21 1.07
CA ALA A 78 -2.80 3.47 1.60
C ALA A 78 -1.61 4.04 0.80
N THR A 79 -0.72 3.18 0.29
CA THR A 79 0.42 3.60 -0.55
C THR A 79 -0.04 4.35 -1.80
N ALA A 80 -1.14 3.92 -2.43
CA ALA A 80 -1.71 4.63 -3.57
C ALA A 80 -2.45 5.90 -3.15
N TRP A 81 -3.19 5.87 -2.04
CA TRP A 81 -4.09 6.97 -1.67
C TRP A 81 -3.43 8.11 -0.91
N LYS A 82 -2.38 7.88 -0.11
CA LYS A 82 -1.67 8.94 0.65
C LYS A 82 -1.25 10.14 -0.22
N PRO A 83 -0.52 9.98 -1.34
CA PRO A 83 -0.12 11.12 -2.17
C PRO A 83 -1.29 11.80 -2.88
N ARG A 84 -2.38 11.07 -3.12
CA ARG A 84 -3.62 11.61 -3.72
C ARG A 84 -4.40 12.43 -2.70
N TRP A 85 -4.59 11.89 -1.50
CA TRP A 85 -5.26 12.55 -0.39
C TRP A 85 -4.57 13.84 0.02
N ALA A 86 -3.23 13.88 -0.04
CA ALA A 86 -2.44 15.08 0.21
C ALA A 86 -2.77 16.26 -0.74
N LYS A 87 -3.40 16.00 -1.90
CA LYS A 87 -3.89 17.06 -2.80
C LYS A 87 -5.16 17.74 -2.31
N GLY A 88 -5.85 17.15 -1.33
CA GLY A 88 -7.09 17.67 -0.76
C GLY A 88 -8.33 17.03 -1.38
N PRO A 89 -9.42 16.89 -0.59
CA PRO A 89 -10.66 16.27 -1.04
C PRO A 89 -11.31 17.04 -2.19
N ASP A 90 -11.20 18.36 -2.23
CA ASP A 90 -11.79 19.18 -3.31
C ASP A 90 -11.14 18.92 -4.66
N THR A 91 -9.81 18.75 -4.68
CA THR A 91 -9.08 18.39 -5.90
C THR A 91 -9.49 17.01 -6.38
N LEU A 92 -9.64 16.05 -5.45
CA LEU A 92 -10.09 14.71 -5.79
C LEU A 92 -11.53 14.72 -6.31
N LEU A 93 -12.43 15.47 -5.68
CA LEU A 93 -13.81 15.64 -6.13
C LEU A 93 -13.85 16.25 -7.53
N LYS A 94 -13.07 17.31 -7.79
CA LYS A 94 -12.96 17.91 -9.12
C LYS A 94 -12.53 16.89 -10.17
N HIS A 95 -11.46 16.14 -9.90
CA HIS A 95 -10.99 15.08 -10.81
C HIS A 95 -12.04 13.98 -11.02
N THR A 96 -12.82 13.65 -9.99
CA THR A 96 -13.94 12.70 -10.11
C THR A 96 -15.05 13.22 -11.01
N LEU A 97 -15.46 14.47 -10.84
CA LEU A 97 -16.54 15.07 -11.63
C LEU A 97 -16.12 15.28 -13.09
N GLU A 98 -14.90 15.78 -13.32
CA GLU A 98 -14.41 16.14 -14.66
C GLU A 98 -13.78 14.96 -15.42
N GLY A 99 -13.40 13.90 -14.71
CA GLY A 99 -12.58 12.81 -15.25
C GLY A 99 -11.09 13.15 -15.21
N PHE A 100 -10.25 12.15 -14.98
CA PHE A 100 -8.81 12.37 -14.80
C PHE A 100 -8.00 11.08 -14.99
N ASN A 101 -6.90 11.15 -15.74
CA ASN A 101 -5.94 10.05 -15.93
C ASN A 101 -6.58 8.69 -16.25
N GLY A 102 -7.53 8.66 -17.18
CA GLY A 102 -8.24 7.45 -17.59
C GLY A 102 -9.48 7.12 -16.77
N MET A 103 -9.72 7.80 -15.65
CA MET A 103 -11.01 7.74 -14.94
C MET A 103 -12.06 8.57 -15.72
N PRO A 104 -13.20 7.99 -16.12
CA PRO A 104 -14.28 8.71 -16.79
C PRO A 104 -14.85 9.83 -15.91
N ALA A 105 -15.39 10.87 -16.54
CA ALA A 105 -16.13 11.92 -15.85
C ALA A 105 -17.30 11.32 -15.05
N GLY A 106 -17.43 11.73 -13.78
CA GLY A 106 -18.39 11.18 -12.82
C GLY A 106 -18.14 9.72 -12.43
N GLY A 107 -17.02 9.10 -12.84
CA GLY A 107 -16.74 7.70 -12.52
C GLY A 107 -17.84 6.72 -12.94
N GLN A 108 -18.56 7.03 -14.02
CA GLN A 108 -19.75 6.29 -14.49
C GLN A 108 -20.92 6.22 -13.48
N CYS A 109 -21.00 7.17 -12.54
CA CYS A 109 -22.08 7.25 -11.57
C CYS A 109 -23.09 8.34 -11.92
N PHE A 110 -24.07 8.00 -12.77
CA PHE A 110 -25.10 8.96 -13.22
C PHE A 110 -26.13 9.35 -12.14
N SER A 111 -26.14 8.64 -11.00
CA SER A 111 -27.04 8.87 -9.86
C SER A 111 -26.34 9.45 -8.62
N CYS A 112 -25.02 9.69 -8.70
CA CYS A 112 -24.26 10.27 -7.60
C CYS A 112 -24.48 11.78 -7.51
N THR A 113 -24.65 12.26 -6.28
CA THR A 113 -24.53 13.66 -5.90
C THR A 113 -23.09 14.02 -5.55
N ALA A 114 -22.78 15.30 -5.36
CA ALA A 114 -21.47 15.73 -4.87
C ALA A 114 -21.10 15.07 -3.52
N ASP A 115 -22.08 14.94 -2.62
CA ASP A 115 -21.87 14.33 -1.30
C ASP A 115 -21.57 12.82 -1.40
N ASP A 116 -22.22 12.12 -2.33
CA ASP A 116 -21.92 10.70 -2.59
C ASP A 116 -20.49 10.54 -3.10
N TYR A 117 -20.06 11.39 -4.04
CA TYR A 117 -18.68 11.36 -4.53
C TYR A 117 -17.68 11.61 -3.41
N GLN A 118 -17.90 12.63 -2.58
CA GLN A 118 -17.00 12.89 -1.47
C GLN A 118 -16.94 11.71 -0.49
N ALA A 119 -18.07 11.08 -0.18
CA ALA A 119 -18.12 9.92 0.69
C ALA A 119 -17.43 8.70 0.07
N LEU A 120 -17.64 8.43 -1.21
CA LEU A 120 -16.98 7.34 -1.95
C LEU A 120 -15.47 7.56 -2.07
N ILE A 121 -15.02 8.79 -2.33
CA ILE A 121 -13.59 9.14 -2.35
C ILE A 121 -12.96 8.87 -0.97
N ARG A 122 -13.61 9.29 0.12
CA ARG A 122 -13.13 9.02 1.48
C ARG A 122 -13.05 7.53 1.78
N PHE A 123 -14.11 6.79 1.44
CA PHE A 123 -14.14 5.33 1.58
C PHE A 123 -12.97 4.68 0.83
N MET A 124 -12.77 5.02 -0.45
CA MET A 124 -11.67 4.45 -1.24
C MET A 124 -10.29 4.87 -0.74
N ALA A 125 -10.16 6.09 -0.21
CA ALA A 125 -8.93 6.57 0.41
C ALA A 125 -8.69 6.03 1.84
N GLY A 126 -9.63 5.27 2.41
CA GLY A 126 -9.56 4.77 3.78
C GLY A 126 -9.60 5.89 4.84
N GLN A 127 -10.33 6.97 4.58
CA GLN A 127 -10.41 8.15 5.44
C GLN A 127 -11.74 8.18 6.21
N ALA A 128 -11.68 8.61 7.47
CA ALA A 128 -12.89 8.82 8.27
C ALA A 128 -13.70 10.04 7.77
N PRO A 129 -15.01 10.11 8.05
CA PRO A 129 -15.80 11.32 7.81
C PRO A 129 -15.15 12.54 8.49
N GLY A 130 -15.05 13.66 7.78
CA GLY A 130 -14.44 14.90 8.29
C GLY A 130 -12.91 14.88 8.42
N GLN A 131 -12.24 13.77 8.07
CA GLN A 131 -10.78 13.76 8.01
C GLN A 131 -10.32 14.65 6.86
N MET A 132 -9.29 15.46 7.11
CA MET A 132 -8.62 16.31 6.12
C MET A 132 -7.13 15.92 6.07
N PRO A 133 -6.45 16.09 4.93
CA PRO A 133 -5.00 15.92 4.89
C PRO A 133 -4.31 16.91 5.85
N ALA A 134 -3.21 16.45 6.47
CA ALA A 134 -2.47 17.24 7.44
C ALA A 134 -2.08 18.62 6.87
N GLY A 135 -2.36 19.69 7.62
CA GLY A 135 -2.04 21.07 7.23
C GLY A 135 -2.98 21.71 6.21
N LYS A 136 -4.20 21.18 6.04
CA LYS A 136 -5.30 21.84 5.31
C LYS A 136 -6.44 22.13 6.29
N ALA A 137 -6.88 23.39 6.35
CA ALA A 137 -8.04 23.81 7.15
C ALA A 137 -9.36 23.47 6.42
N ASN A 138 -10.45 23.36 7.18
CA ASN A 138 -11.82 23.28 6.68
C ASN A 138 -12.26 24.58 6.00
#